data_AF-A0A4Z1DST4-F1
#
_entry.id   AF-A0A4Z1DST4-F1
#
_cell.length_a   1.000
_cell.length_b   1.000
_cell.length_c   1.000
_cell.angle_alpha   90.00
_cell.angle_beta   90.00
_cell.angle_gamma   90.00
#
_symmetry.space_group_name_H-M   'P 1'
#
loop_
_entity.id
_entity.type
_entity.pdbx_description
1 polymer ?
#
loop_
_entity_poly.entity_id
_entity_poly.type
_entity_poly.pdbx_seq_one_letter_code
_entity_poly.pdbx_strand_id
1 'polypeptide(L)'
;MYVVEFCKIPEFYDDQIYFYCDEYMLFWTSIDDVGEIDKARDFKLKGQIVPATLEEICKEGLISSIHSVKQYAIENGKVIGITYIHLDS
;
A
#
# COMPACT_ATOMS: atom_id res chain seq x y z
N MET A 1 -8.33 -7.03 13.02
CA MET A 1 -8.34 -6.39 11.69
C MET A 1 -6.95 -5.86 11.48
N TYR A 2 -6.19 -6.46 10.57
CA TYR A 2 -4.85 -6.00 10.24
C TYR A 2 -4.95 -4.85 9.22
N VAL A 3 -3.99 -3.94 9.27
CA VAL A 3 -3.90 -2.83 8.32
C VAL A 3 -3.16 -3.32 7.08
N VAL A 4 -3.72 -3.00 5.92
CA VAL A 4 -3.13 -3.32 4.61
C VAL A 4 -2.85 -2.03 3.88
N GLU A 5 -1.61 -1.85 3.48
CA GLU A 5 -1.13 -0.67 2.77
C GLU A 5 -1.03 -0.97 1.28
N PHE A 6 -1.43 0.00 0.48
CA PHE A 6 -1.33 -0.08 -0.97
C PHE A 6 0.06 0.45 -1.32
N CYS A 7 0.89 -0.39 -1.92
CA CYS A 7 2.29 -0.06 -2.18
C CYS A 7 2.71 -0.48 -3.59
N LYS A 8 3.80 0.10 -4.07
CA LYS A 8 4.52 -0.37 -5.25
C LYS A 8 5.85 -0.98 -4.84
N ILE A 9 6.33 -1.92 -5.65
CA ILE A 9 7.60 -2.60 -5.49
C ILE A 9 8.50 -2.19 -6.67
N PRO A 10 9.33 -1.13 -6.54
CA PRO A 10 10.15 -0.64 -7.64
C PRO A 10 11.12 -1.69 -8.21
N GLU A 11 11.52 -2.68 -7.42
CA GLU A 11 12.39 -3.79 -7.84
C GLU A 11 11.77 -4.65 -8.96
N PHE A 12 10.44 -4.63 -9.13
CA PHE A 12 9.74 -5.45 -10.12
C PHE A 12 9.47 -4.74 -11.46
N TYR A 13 9.53 -3.40 -11.50
CA TYR A 13 9.34 -2.61 -12.73
C TYR A 13 8.02 -2.90 -13.48
N ASP A 14 6.95 -3.24 -12.77
CA ASP A 14 5.66 -3.67 -13.33
C ASP A 14 4.51 -2.66 -13.14
N ASP A 15 4.80 -1.53 -12.47
CA ASP A 15 3.84 -0.49 -12.07
C ASP A 15 2.63 -0.97 -11.25
N GLN A 16 2.62 -2.25 -10.83
CA GLN A 16 1.50 -2.86 -10.13
C GLN A 16 1.37 -2.32 -8.70
N ILE A 17 0.12 -2.15 -8.26
CA ILE A 17 -0.21 -1.93 -6.86
C ILE A 17 -0.31 -3.29 -6.16
N TYR A 18 0.49 -3.42 -5.11
CA TYR A 18 0.53 -4.56 -4.19
C TYR A 18 -0.15 -4.17 -2.88
N PHE A 19 -0.63 -5.18 -2.16
CA PHE A 19 -1.28 -5.02 -0.87
C PHE A 19 -0.37 -5.58 0.20
N TYR A 20 0.22 -4.72 1.04
CA TYR A 20 1.22 -5.10 2.02
C TYR A 20 0.66 -5.06 3.44
N CYS A 21 0.85 -6.13 4.21
CA CYS A 21 0.59 -6.14 5.64
C CYS A 21 1.89 -6.18 6.42
N ASP A 22 2.18 -5.12 7.18
CA ASP A 22 3.42 -4.99 7.95
C ASP A 22 3.51 -5.99 9.11
N GLU A 23 2.39 -6.29 9.77
CA GLU A 23 2.32 -7.21 10.90
C GLU A 23 2.84 -8.61 10.54
N TYR A 24 2.56 -9.07 9.32
CA TYR A 24 2.95 -10.40 8.84
C TYR A 24 4.07 -10.35 7.80
N MET A 25 4.51 -9.16 7.37
CA MET A 25 5.45 -8.94 6.27
C MET A 25 5.06 -9.70 4.99
N LEU A 26 3.76 -9.71 4.68
CA LEU A 26 3.16 -10.43 3.56
C LEU A 26 2.57 -9.48 2.53
N PHE A 27 2.57 -9.93 1.27
CA PHE A 27 2.02 -9.21 0.14
C PHE A 27 0.90 -9.99 -0.53
N TRP A 28 -0.09 -9.29 -1.09
CA TRP A 28 -1.01 -9.85 -2.07
C TRP A 28 -0.90 -9.08 -3.39
N THR A 29 -1.19 -9.78 -4.48
CA THR A 29 -1.19 -9.23 -5.85
C THR A 29 -2.59 -8.89 -6.35
N SER A 30 -3.62 -9.28 -5.61
CA SER A 30 -5.03 -8.99 -5.88
C SER A 30 -5.71 -8.55 -4.59
N ILE A 31 -6.63 -7.60 -4.70
CA ILE A 31 -7.39 -7.11 -3.56
C ILE A 31 -8.35 -8.17 -3.02
N ASP A 32 -8.89 -9.01 -3.90
CA ASP A 32 -9.84 -10.07 -3.55
C ASP A 32 -9.17 -11.20 -2.73
N ASP A 33 -7.85 -11.26 -2.76
CA ASP A 33 -7.07 -12.26 -2.03
C ASP A 33 -6.57 -11.73 -0.68
N VAL A 34 -6.74 -10.43 -0.40
CA VAL A 34 -6.23 -9.80 0.82
C VAL A 34 -6.81 -10.48 2.05
N GLY A 35 -5.92 -11.05 2.86
CA GLY A 35 -6.28 -11.78 4.07
C GLY A 35 -6.26 -13.30 3.97
N GLU A 36 -6.28 -13.82 2.75
CA GLU A 36 -6.11 -15.25 2.49
C GLU A 36 -4.61 -15.59 2.53
N ILE A 37 -4.15 -16.16 3.65
CA ILE A 37 -2.72 -16.37 3.94
C ILE A 37 -2.07 -17.32 2.90
N ASP A 38 -2.80 -18.31 2.42
CA ASP A 38 -2.32 -19.26 1.41
C ASP A 38 -2.07 -18.61 0.04
N LYS A 39 -2.71 -17.47 -0.23
CA LYS A 39 -2.52 -16.67 -1.44
C LYS A 39 -1.49 -15.55 -1.27
N ALA A 40 -0.99 -15.36 -0.05
CA ALA A 40 0.01 -14.34 0.23
C ALA A 40 1.37 -14.69 -0.39
N ARG A 41 2.17 -13.65 -0.62
CA ARG A 41 3.52 -13.71 -1.19
C ARG A 41 4.52 -13.17 -0.19
N ASP A 42 5.64 -13.88 -0.07
CA ASP A 42 6.81 -13.47 0.68
C ASP A 42 7.93 -13.20 -0.32
N PHE A 43 7.98 -11.95 -0.82
CA PHE A 43 8.82 -11.59 -1.97
C PHE A 43 10.32 -11.48 -1.66
N LYS A 44 10.75 -11.55 -0.39
CA LYS A 44 12.17 -11.39 0.03
C LYS A 44 12.87 -10.21 -0.68
N LEU A 45 12.26 -9.03 -0.60
CA LEU A 45 12.73 -7.81 -1.28
C LEU A 45 14.12 -7.37 -0.80
N LYS A 46 14.91 -6.80 -1.71
CA LYS A 46 16.20 -6.17 -1.40
C LYS A 46 16.07 -4.64 -1.32
N GLY A 47 15.13 -4.09 -2.08
CA GLY A 47 14.80 -2.67 -2.10
C GLY A 47 13.75 -2.26 -1.07
N GLN A 48 13.42 -0.97 -1.09
CA GLN A 48 12.30 -0.42 -0.33
C GLN A 48 11.00 -0.52 -1.13
N ILE A 49 9.89 -0.73 -0.44
CA ILE A 49 8.56 -0.49 -0.99
C ILE A 49 8.24 1.01 -0.91
N VAL A 50 7.40 1.49 -1.81
CA VAL A 50 6.91 2.88 -1.80
C VAL A 50 5.39 2.88 -1.70
N PRO A 51 4.78 3.84 -0.98
CA PRO A 51 3.33 3.94 -0.93
C PRO A 51 2.77 4.22 -2.33
N ALA A 52 1.67 3.57 -2.69
CA ALA A 52 0.92 3.94 -3.89
C ALA A 52 0.24 5.29 -3.66
N THR A 53 0.29 6.16 -4.67
CA THR A 53 -0.38 7.46 -4.60
C THR A 53 -1.89 7.30 -4.77
N LEU A 54 -2.66 8.27 -4.25
CA LEU A 54 -4.12 8.27 -4.43
C LEU A 54 -4.50 8.31 -5.92
N GLU A 55 -3.71 8.99 -6.75
CA GLU A 55 -3.92 9.04 -8.21
C GLU A 55 -3.76 7.65 -8.85
N GLU A 56 -2.70 6.92 -8.51
CA GLU A 56 -2.47 5.55 -8.99
C GLU A 56 -3.61 4.63 -8.54
N ILE A 57 -4.01 4.70 -7.28
CA ILE A 57 -5.12 3.89 -6.74
C ILE A 57 -6.44 4.19 -7.46
N CYS A 58 -6.73 5.46 -7.75
CA CYS A 58 -7.92 5.85 -8.52
C CYS A 58 -7.88 5.32 -9.96
N LYS A 59 -6.71 5.35 -10.63
CA LYS A 59 -6.55 4.83 -12.00
C LYS A 59 -6.82 3.32 -12.08
N GLU A 60 -6.42 2.58 -11.05
CA GLU A 60 -6.67 1.14 -10.95
C GLU A 60 -8.09 0.79 -10.46
N GLY A 61 -8.95 1.80 -10.20
CA GLY A 61 -10.33 1.58 -9.75
C GLY A 61 -10.45 1.05 -8.32
N LEU A 62 -9.40 1.15 -7.50
CA LEU A 62 -9.37 0.58 -6.15
C LEU A 62 -9.76 1.58 -5.05
N ILE A 63 -10.21 2.79 -5.42
CA ILE A 63 -10.55 3.88 -4.50
C ILE A 63 -11.61 3.49 -3.45
N SER A 64 -12.58 2.66 -3.82
CA SER A 64 -13.67 2.21 -2.92
C SER A 64 -13.19 1.30 -1.80
N SER A 65 -11.97 0.79 -1.88
CA SER A 65 -11.40 -0.11 -0.88
C SER A 65 -10.50 0.60 0.14
N ILE A 66 -10.29 1.91 -0.04
CA ILE A 66 -9.54 2.74 0.89
C ILE A 66 -10.44 3.14 2.06
N HIS A 67 -10.03 2.77 3.27
CA HIS A 67 -10.68 3.21 4.51
C HIS A 67 -10.00 4.48 5.09
N SER A 68 -8.74 4.71 4.75
CA SER A 68 -7.97 5.84 5.27
C SER A 68 -6.83 6.20 4.33
N VAL A 69 -6.48 7.49 4.28
CA VAL A 69 -5.36 8.00 3.49
C VAL A 69 -4.33 8.61 4.44
N LYS A 70 -3.04 8.32 4.18
CA LYS A 70 -1.92 9.01 4.82
C LYS A 70 -1.57 10.26 4.03
N GLN A 71 -1.64 11.42 4.66
CA GLN A 71 -1.10 12.66 4.12
C GLN A 71 0.28 12.93 4.73
N TYR A 72 1.30 13.02 3.88
CA TYR A 72 2.68 13.28 4.27
C TYR A 72 2.99 14.77 4.15
N ALA A 73 3.39 15.40 5.26
CA ALA A 73 3.98 16.73 5.24
C ALA A 73 5.49 16.60 4.99
N ILE A 74 5.99 17.18 3.89
CA ILE A 74 7.39 17.09 3.46
C ILE A 74 8.02 18.48 3.47
N GLU A 75 9.15 18.61 4.16
CA GLU A 75 9.98 19.82 4.18
C GLU A 75 11.44 19.43 3.91
N ASN A 76 12.11 20.15 2.99
CA ASN A 76 13.50 19.86 2.59
C ASN A 76 13.74 18.37 2.21
N GLY A 77 12.77 17.74 1.56
CA GLY A 77 12.85 16.34 1.14
C GLY A 77 12.70 15.31 2.27
N LYS A 78 12.35 15.74 3.48
CA LYS A 78 12.11 14.86 4.63
C LYS A 78 10.64 14.91 5.05
N VAL A 79 10.10 13.76 5.44
CA VAL A 79 8.78 13.68 6.08
C VAL A 79 8.90 14.28 7.48
N ILE A 80 8.16 15.36 7.73
CA ILE A 80 8.11 16.05 9.04
C ILE A 80 6.81 15.76 9.80
N GLY A 81 5.81 15.18 9.12
CA GLY A 81 4.54 14.83 9.74
C GLY A 81 3.74 13.88 8.87
N ILE A 82 2.91 13.08 9.51
CA ILE A 82 1.94 12.20 8.86
C ILE A 82 0.59 12.43 9.51
N THR A 83 -0.40 12.79 8.72
CA THR A 83 -1.80 12.90 9.13
C THR A 83 -2.58 11.74 8.54
N TYR A 84 -3.38 11.08 9.37
CA TYR A 84 -4.28 10.02 8.94
C TYR A 84 -5.66 10.61 8.73
N ILE A 85 -6.17 10.51 7.51
CA ILE A 85 -7.51 10.96 7.15
C ILE A 85 -8.34 9.70 6.97
N HIS A 86 -9.22 9.41 7.93
CA HIS A 86 -10.18 8.33 7.81
C HIS A 86 -11.29 8.78 6.84
N LEU A 87 -11.61 7.92 5.88
CA LEU A 87 -12.73 8.16 4.96
C LEU A 87 -13.95 7.53 5.62
N ASP A 88 -14.84 8.36 6.15
CA ASP A 88 -16.11 7.87 6.70
C ASP A 88 -16.92 7.20 5.57
N SER A 89 -17.22 5.92 5.77
CA SER A 89 -18.12 5.12 4.92
C SER A 89 -19.56 5.31 5.34
#